data_AF-A0A377HW53-F1
#
_entry.id   AF-A0A377HW53-F1
#
_cell.length_a   1.000
_cell.length_b   1.000
_cell.length_c   1.000
_cell.angle_alpha   90.00
_cell.angle_beta   90.00
_cell.angle_gamma   90.00
#
_symmetry.space_group_name_H-M   'P 1'
#
loop_
_entity.id
_entity.type
_entity.pdbx_description
1 polymer ?
#
loop_
_entity_poly.entity_id
_entity_poly.type
_entity_poly.pdbx_seq_one_letter_code
_entity_poly.pdbx_strand_id
1 'polypeptide(L)'
;MQLVRPLQYQYDITQPARYDGDCKLINDKAHRVVNLTYNGKPVDPKAEFLIATNNYRAYSNKFPGTGDSHIVFAAPDENRQILANYITTESKTHGHVSPAADKNWSFAPIASKAKLDIRFETSPSDKAKAFIKEKGQYPMTYLNNNETGFAIYQIDLSK
;
A
#
# COMPACT_ATOMS: atom_id res chain seq x y z
N MET A 1 18.77 1.97 0.55
CA MET A 1 17.80 1.12 -0.16
C MET A 1 16.45 1.85 -0.18
N GLN A 2 16.01 2.26 -1.35
CA GLN A 2 14.88 3.16 -1.55
C GLN A 2 13.62 2.31 -1.81
N LEU A 3 12.80 2.10 -0.76
CA LEU A 3 11.48 1.45 -0.88
C LEU A 3 10.65 2.19 -1.94
N VAL A 4 10.28 1.49 -3.03
CA VAL A 4 9.29 1.84 -4.09
C VAL A 4 8.85 3.31 -4.17
N ARG A 5 9.80 4.23 -4.38
CA ARG A 5 9.51 5.66 -4.63
C ARG A 5 9.08 6.01 -6.07
N PRO A 6 9.40 5.26 -7.14
CA PRO A 6 9.05 5.67 -8.50
C PRO A 6 7.71 5.13 -9.01
N LEU A 7 7.05 4.21 -8.31
CA LEU A 7 5.80 3.61 -8.76
C LEU A 7 4.62 4.46 -8.28
N GLN A 8 3.62 4.71 -9.12
CA GLN A 8 2.33 5.26 -8.70
C GLN A 8 1.19 4.47 -9.32
N TYR A 9 0.13 4.18 -8.57
CA TYR A 9 -1.01 3.42 -9.08
C TYR A 9 -2.26 3.63 -8.23
N GLN A 10 -3.40 3.19 -8.75
CA GLN A 10 -4.67 3.23 -8.02
C GLN A 10 -5.33 1.86 -7.99
N TYR A 11 -6.16 1.63 -6.98
CA TYR A 11 -7.03 0.47 -6.89
C TYR A 11 -8.49 0.85 -7.18
N ASP A 12 -9.05 0.31 -8.25
CA ASP A 12 -10.49 0.24 -8.44
C ASP A 12 -11.05 -0.91 -7.59
N ILE A 13 -11.62 -0.56 -6.43
CA ILE A 13 -12.18 -1.53 -5.49
C ILE A 13 -13.63 -1.93 -5.83
N THR A 14 -14.21 -1.38 -6.89
CA THR A 14 -15.56 -1.75 -7.35
C THR A 14 -15.57 -3.05 -8.15
N GLN A 15 -14.44 -3.42 -8.75
CA GLN A 15 -14.26 -4.68 -9.45
C GLN A 15 -14.23 -5.87 -8.48
N PRO A 16 -14.66 -7.09 -8.89
CA PRO A 16 -14.48 -8.30 -8.08
C PRO A 16 -13.01 -8.60 -7.79
N ALA A 17 -12.74 -9.47 -6.81
CA ALA A 17 -11.37 -9.89 -6.50
C ALA A 17 -10.81 -10.75 -7.65
N ARG A 18 -9.56 -10.47 -8.06
CA ARG A 18 -8.84 -11.26 -9.07
C ARG A 18 -8.32 -12.58 -8.50
N TYR A 19 -7.80 -12.52 -7.28
CA TYR A 19 -7.23 -13.65 -6.54
C TYR A 19 -7.95 -13.83 -5.19
N ASP A 20 -7.96 -15.06 -4.67
CA ASP A 20 -8.40 -15.35 -3.31
C ASP A 20 -7.30 -15.09 -2.25
N GLY A 21 -7.60 -15.40 -0.99
CA GLY A 21 -6.65 -15.24 0.14
C GLY A 21 -5.39 -16.11 0.02
N ASP A 22 -5.42 -17.13 -0.84
CA ASP A 22 -4.29 -18.01 -1.15
C ASP A 22 -3.60 -17.64 -2.47
N CYS A 23 -3.85 -16.44 -2.98
CA CYS A 23 -3.26 -15.95 -4.23
C CYS A 23 -3.61 -16.80 -5.46
N LYS A 24 -4.64 -17.65 -5.37
CA LYS A 24 -5.12 -18.43 -6.53
C LYS A 24 -6.00 -17.54 -7.40
N LEU A 25 -5.80 -17.63 -8.71
CA LEU A 25 -6.59 -16.89 -9.68
C LEU A 25 -8.04 -17.40 -9.66
N ILE A 26 -8.98 -16.50 -9.37
CA ILE A 26 -10.42 -16.80 -9.32
C ILE A 26 -11.22 -16.00 -10.36
N ASN A 27 -10.65 -14.91 -10.89
CA ASN A 27 -11.28 -14.12 -11.94
C ASN A 27 -10.22 -13.45 -12.82
N ASP A 28 -9.95 -14.01 -13.99
CA ASP A 28 -8.95 -13.52 -14.95
C ASP A 28 -9.31 -12.19 -15.61
N LYS A 29 -10.60 -11.84 -15.65
CA LYS A 29 -11.14 -10.58 -16.19
C LYS A 29 -11.11 -9.43 -15.19
N ALA A 30 -10.89 -9.70 -13.90
CA ALA A 30 -10.86 -8.67 -12.87
C ALA A 30 -9.50 -7.98 -12.81
N HIS A 31 -9.45 -6.67 -12.99
CA HIS A 31 -8.24 -5.85 -12.88
C HIS A 31 -8.48 -4.66 -11.96
N ARG A 32 -8.01 -4.76 -10.71
CA ARG A 32 -8.16 -3.67 -9.73
C ARG A 32 -7.05 -2.62 -9.81
N VAL A 33 -5.85 -2.98 -10.27
CA VAL A 33 -4.75 -2.01 -10.41
C VAL A 33 -4.95 -1.22 -11.69
N VAL A 34 -5.07 0.10 -11.57
CA VAL A 34 -5.23 1.04 -12.69
C VAL A 34 -4.22 2.19 -12.57
N ASN A 35 -4.01 2.91 -13.67
CA ASN A 35 -3.13 4.09 -13.72
C ASN A 35 -1.71 3.83 -13.20
N LEU A 36 -1.17 2.62 -13.48
CA LEU A 36 0.17 2.22 -13.07
C LEU A 36 1.23 3.00 -13.85
N THR A 37 2.06 3.76 -13.13
CA THR A 37 3.18 4.50 -13.70
C THR A 37 4.47 4.22 -12.94
N TYR A 38 5.59 4.30 -13.66
CA TYR A 38 6.94 4.25 -13.14
C TYR A 38 7.69 5.50 -13.61
N ASN A 39 8.25 6.28 -12.68
CA ASN A 39 8.86 7.59 -12.96
C ASN A 39 7.91 8.52 -13.74
N GLY A 40 6.63 8.50 -13.39
CA GLY A 40 5.59 9.33 -14.02
C GLY A 40 5.17 8.89 -15.43
N LYS A 41 5.70 7.79 -15.96
CA LYS A 41 5.32 7.24 -17.27
C LYS A 41 4.52 5.95 -17.10
N PRO A 42 3.51 5.68 -17.93
CA PRO A 42 2.82 4.39 -17.92
C PRO A 42 3.81 3.23 -18.03
N VAL A 43 3.62 2.20 -17.20
CA VAL A 43 4.45 0.99 -17.25
C VAL A 43 4.15 0.23 -18.54
N ASP A 44 5.18 -0.07 -19.33
CA ASP A 44 5.08 -1.02 -20.44
C ASP A 44 4.89 -2.43 -19.88
N PRO A 45 3.84 -3.17 -20.26
CA PRO A 45 3.64 -4.55 -19.82
C PRO A 45 4.80 -5.51 -20.16
N LYS A 46 5.68 -5.14 -21.08
CA LYS A 46 6.88 -5.92 -21.45
C LYS A 46 8.16 -5.45 -20.75
N ALA A 47 8.10 -4.39 -19.95
CA ALA A 47 9.27 -3.91 -19.23
C ALA A 47 9.69 -4.91 -18.15
N GLU A 48 11.00 -5.11 -18.01
CA GLU A 48 11.60 -5.93 -16.97
C GLU A 48 12.01 -5.05 -15.78
N PHE A 49 11.76 -5.55 -14.56
CA PHE A 49 12.08 -4.85 -13.33
C PHE A 49 12.85 -5.77 -12.38
N LEU A 50 13.86 -5.20 -11.72
CA LEU A 50 14.47 -5.82 -10.55
C LEU A 50 13.69 -5.42 -9.30
N ILE A 51 13.15 -6.40 -8.61
CA ILE A 51 12.36 -6.20 -7.38
C ILE A 51 13.16 -6.72 -6.19
N ALA A 52 13.52 -5.83 -5.28
CA ALA A 52 14.07 -6.21 -3.99
C ALA A 52 12.91 -6.68 -3.07
N THR A 53 12.95 -7.94 -2.65
CA THR A 53 11.90 -8.53 -1.81
C THR A 53 12.50 -9.55 -0.85
N ASN A 54 11.70 -10.02 0.11
CA ASN A 54 12.14 -11.05 1.05
C ASN A 54 12.09 -12.45 0.43
N ASN A 55 12.82 -13.38 1.07
CA ASN A 55 12.88 -14.79 0.65
C ASN A 55 11.50 -15.43 0.50
N TYR A 56 10.55 -15.19 1.41
CA TYR A 56 9.20 -15.75 1.29
C TYR A 56 8.53 -15.34 -0.03
N ARG A 57 8.59 -14.06 -0.43
CA ARG A 57 8.00 -13.61 -1.69
C ARG A 57 8.79 -14.11 -2.91
N ALA A 58 10.12 -14.11 -2.84
CA ALA A 58 10.98 -14.53 -3.94
C ALA A 58 10.86 -16.04 -4.26
N TYR A 59 10.90 -16.90 -3.24
CA TYR A 59 11.01 -18.35 -3.42
C TYR A 59 9.67 -19.10 -3.42
N SER A 60 8.59 -18.54 -2.85
CA SER A 60 7.35 -19.31 -2.64
C SER A 60 6.60 -19.72 -3.91
N ASN A 61 6.92 -19.14 -5.07
CA ASN A 61 6.19 -19.32 -6.34
C ASN A 61 4.66 -19.11 -6.23
N LYS A 62 4.20 -18.53 -5.11
CA LYS A 62 2.79 -18.22 -4.81
C LYS A 62 2.35 -16.92 -5.48
N PHE A 63 3.31 -16.07 -5.83
CA PHE A 63 3.08 -14.75 -6.40
C PHE A 63 3.46 -14.77 -7.89
N PRO A 64 2.68 -14.14 -8.78
CA PRO A 64 3.05 -14.03 -10.18
C PRO A 64 4.44 -13.40 -10.35
N GLY A 65 5.28 -13.99 -11.20
CA GLY A 65 6.64 -13.51 -11.48
C GLY A 65 7.67 -13.82 -10.38
N THR A 66 7.40 -14.80 -9.50
CA THR A 66 8.37 -15.27 -8.49
C THR A 66 8.72 -16.75 -8.69
N GLY A 67 9.50 -17.33 -7.77
CA GLY A 67 10.09 -18.67 -7.87
C GLY A 67 11.55 -18.64 -8.32
N ASP A 68 12.25 -19.76 -8.12
CA ASP A 68 13.71 -19.88 -8.29
C ASP A 68 14.21 -19.39 -9.65
N SER A 69 13.44 -19.62 -10.72
CA SER A 69 13.79 -19.19 -12.09
C SER A 69 13.81 -17.67 -12.28
N HIS A 70 13.21 -16.90 -11.38
CA HIS A 70 13.17 -15.43 -11.42
C HIS A 70 14.18 -14.77 -10.48
N ILE A 71 15.01 -15.57 -9.78
CA ILE A 71 16.00 -15.06 -8.83
C ILE A 71 17.29 -14.73 -9.58
N VAL A 72 17.56 -13.44 -9.72
CA VAL A 72 18.81 -12.95 -10.33
C VAL A 72 19.90 -12.66 -9.31
N PHE A 73 19.54 -12.45 -8.04
CA PHE A 73 20.47 -12.21 -6.95
C PHE A 73 19.86 -12.60 -5.60
N ALA A 74 20.55 -13.46 -4.86
CA ALA A 74 20.18 -13.87 -3.51
C ALA A 74 21.13 -13.21 -2.49
N ALA A 75 20.65 -12.15 -1.83
CA ALA A 75 21.43 -11.49 -0.79
C ALA A 75 21.53 -12.38 0.47
N PRO A 76 22.70 -12.48 1.11
CA PRO A 76 22.87 -13.24 2.35
C PRO A 76 22.33 -12.49 3.59
N ASP A 77 22.13 -11.18 3.47
CA ASP A 77 21.71 -10.33 4.57
C ASP A 77 20.25 -10.55 4.96
N GLU A 78 20.01 -10.81 6.24
CA GLU A 78 18.66 -10.92 6.77
C GLU A 78 17.95 -9.56 6.78
N ASN A 79 16.63 -9.58 6.56
CA ASN A 79 15.78 -8.37 6.65
C ASN A 79 16.01 -7.58 7.94
N ARG A 80 16.21 -8.28 9.07
CA ARG A 80 16.44 -7.65 10.38
C ARG A 80 17.78 -6.92 10.41
N GLN A 81 18.83 -7.51 9.86
CA GLN A 81 20.15 -6.89 9.80
C GLN A 81 20.13 -5.67 8.88
N ILE A 82 19.49 -5.77 7.72
CA ILE A 82 19.33 -4.64 6.80
C ILE A 82 18.58 -3.47 7.48
N LEU A 83 17.49 -3.77 8.19
CA LEU A 83 16.72 -2.76 8.92
C LEU A 83 17.53 -2.13 10.06
N ALA A 84 18.25 -2.93 10.85
CA ALA A 84 19.10 -2.43 11.94
C ALA A 84 20.22 -1.53 11.40
N ASN A 85 20.86 -1.92 10.30
CA ASN A 85 21.87 -1.12 9.64
C ASN A 85 21.30 0.21 9.13
N TYR A 86 20.10 0.18 8.52
CA TYR A 86 19.40 1.39 8.08
C TYR A 86 19.11 2.33 9.25
N ILE A 87 18.45 1.84 10.32
CA ILE A 87 18.11 2.65 11.48
C ILE A 87 19.37 3.25 12.12
N THR A 88 20.43 2.46 12.24
CA THR A 88 21.73 2.91 12.80
C THR A 88 22.32 4.02 11.95
N THR A 89 22.33 3.87 10.64
CA THR A 89 22.91 4.84 9.70
C THR A 89 22.11 6.14 9.70
N GLU A 90 20.79 6.05 9.52
CA GLU A 90 19.91 7.21 9.51
C GLU A 90 19.92 7.95 10.85
N SER A 91 19.94 7.24 11.98
CA SER A 91 19.99 7.88 13.30
C SER A 91 21.34 8.55 13.56
N LYS A 92 22.45 8.01 13.07
CA LYS A 92 23.76 8.67 13.15
C LYS A 92 23.81 9.96 12.33
N THR A 93 23.20 9.95 11.14
CA THR A 93 23.23 11.09 10.21
C THR A 93 22.20 12.16 10.55
N HIS A 94 20.99 11.76 10.97
CA HIS A 94 19.82 12.63 11.13
C HIS A 94 19.28 12.70 12.57
N GLY A 95 19.92 12.01 13.51
CA GLY A 95 19.52 11.93 14.92
C GLY A 95 18.34 10.98 15.19
N HIS A 96 17.55 10.65 14.18
CA HIS A 96 16.41 9.74 14.27
C HIS A 96 15.99 9.24 12.88
N VAL A 97 15.18 8.19 12.85
CA VAL A 97 14.47 7.75 11.64
C VAL A 97 13.10 8.41 11.60
N SER A 98 12.76 9.04 10.47
CA SER A 98 11.44 9.65 10.26
C SER A 98 10.76 9.03 9.04
N PRO A 99 10.03 7.91 9.22
CA PRO A 99 9.29 7.29 8.11
C PRO A 99 8.07 8.13 7.76
N ALA A 100 7.83 8.33 6.46
CA ALA A 100 6.63 8.99 5.96
C ALA A 100 6.03 8.16 4.83
N ALA A 101 4.68 8.11 4.78
CA ALA A 101 3.98 7.58 3.63
C ALA A 101 4.16 8.53 2.44
N ASP A 102 4.55 7.98 1.29
CA ASP A 102 4.80 8.73 0.05
C ASP A 102 3.55 8.86 -0.84
N LYS A 103 2.43 8.26 -0.41
CA LYS A 103 1.14 8.27 -1.14
C LYS A 103 1.28 7.73 -2.57
N ASN A 104 2.18 6.76 -2.76
CA ASN A 104 2.42 6.11 -4.04
C ASN A 104 1.25 5.22 -4.53
N TRP A 105 0.24 4.99 -3.70
CA TRP A 105 -1.01 4.36 -4.12
C TRP A 105 -2.25 5.07 -3.57
N SER A 106 -3.37 4.92 -4.26
CA SER A 106 -4.68 5.43 -3.85
C SER A 106 -5.82 4.52 -4.30
N PHE A 107 -7.05 4.79 -3.89
CA PHE A 107 -8.25 4.23 -4.50
C PHE A 107 -8.61 5.09 -5.71
N ALA A 108 -9.05 4.44 -6.78
CA ALA A 108 -9.70 5.16 -7.86
C ALA A 108 -11.05 5.71 -7.36
N PRO A 109 -11.47 6.93 -7.79
CA PRO A 109 -12.75 7.49 -7.39
C PRO A 109 -13.91 6.54 -7.75
N ILE A 110 -14.79 6.31 -6.80
CA ILE A 110 -15.96 5.44 -6.96
C ILE A 110 -17.10 6.27 -7.55
N ALA A 111 -17.37 6.07 -8.83
CA ALA A 111 -18.56 6.61 -9.47
C ALA A 111 -19.77 5.71 -9.17
N SER A 112 -20.68 6.19 -8.30
CA SER A 112 -21.89 5.47 -7.93
C SER A 112 -23.12 6.37 -8.03
N LYS A 113 -24.25 5.80 -8.47
CA LYS A 113 -25.56 6.46 -8.39
C LYS A 113 -26.11 6.48 -6.96
N ALA A 114 -25.69 5.52 -6.14
CA ALA A 114 -26.06 5.45 -4.73
C ALA A 114 -25.09 6.30 -3.90
N LYS A 115 -25.62 6.96 -2.87
CA LYS A 115 -24.80 7.69 -1.90
C LYS A 115 -23.85 6.72 -1.20
N LEU A 116 -22.55 6.95 -1.31
CA LEU A 116 -21.53 6.16 -0.62
C LEU A 116 -21.55 6.48 0.88
N ASP A 117 -21.56 5.43 1.70
CA ASP A 117 -21.44 5.52 3.14
C ASP A 117 -20.39 4.51 3.61
N ILE A 118 -19.14 4.97 3.63
CA ILE A 118 -17.97 4.15 3.95
C ILE A 118 -17.40 4.68 5.26
N ARG A 119 -17.35 3.81 6.28
CA ARG A 119 -16.99 4.19 7.65
C ARG A 119 -15.85 3.33 8.16
N PHE A 120 -14.96 3.94 8.93
CA PHE A 120 -13.82 3.28 9.58
C PHE A 120 -13.77 3.62 11.06
N GLU A 121 -13.32 2.67 11.86
CA GLU A 121 -13.09 2.84 13.29
C GLU A 121 -11.62 3.17 13.55
N THR A 122 -11.36 4.05 14.50
CA THR A 122 -10.01 4.41 14.91
C THR A 122 -9.98 4.87 16.38
N SER A 123 -8.79 5.08 16.92
CA SER A 123 -8.60 5.61 18.27
C SER A 123 -9.37 6.95 18.44
N PRO A 124 -10.12 7.14 19.54
CA PRO A 124 -10.85 8.38 19.79
C PRO A 124 -9.97 9.53 20.32
N SER A 125 -8.65 9.33 20.36
CA SER A 125 -7.73 10.31 20.95
C SER A 125 -7.58 11.58 20.11
N ASP A 126 -7.31 12.70 20.77
CA ASP A 126 -6.98 13.96 20.08
C ASP A 126 -5.77 13.83 19.15
N LYS A 127 -4.81 12.96 19.51
CA LYS A 127 -3.66 12.65 18.66
C LYS A 127 -4.09 11.99 17.35
N ALA A 128 -5.01 11.03 17.39
CA ALA A 128 -5.55 10.40 16.18
C ALA A 128 -6.36 11.40 15.34
N LYS A 129 -7.19 12.23 15.98
CA LYS A 129 -7.95 13.29 15.30
C LYS A 129 -7.03 14.30 14.59
N ALA A 130 -5.97 14.75 15.26
CA ALA A 130 -4.98 15.65 14.66
C ALA A 130 -4.24 14.98 13.49
N PHE A 131 -3.85 13.72 13.65
CA PHE A 131 -3.20 12.94 12.59
C PHE A 131 -4.09 12.79 11.35
N ILE A 132 -5.37 12.47 11.53
CA ILE A 132 -6.34 12.36 10.43
C ILE A 132 -6.49 13.69 9.70
N LYS A 133 -6.61 14.80 10.44
CA LYS A 133 -6.72 16.15 9.87
C LYS A 133 -5.48 16.54 9.06
N GLU A 134 -4.29 16.20 9.54
CA GLU A 134 -3.02 16.60 8.93
C GLU A 134 -2.57 15.67 7.80
N LYS A 135 -2.74 14.37 7.97
CA LYS A 135 -2.16 13.33 7.11
C LYS A 135 -3.18 12.56 6.28
N GLY A 136 -4.48 12.79 6.49
CA GLY A 136 -5.55 12.18 5.72
C GLY A 136 -5.34 12.32 4.22
N GLN A 137 -5.47 11.20 3.50
CA GLN A 137 -5.34 11.18 2.03
C GLN A 137 -6.67 11.51 1.33
N TYR A 138 -7.78 11.26 2.01
CA TYR A 138 -9.14 11.49 1.51
C TYR A 138 -9.89 12.41 2.47
N PRO A 139 -10.94 13.09 1.99
CA PRO A 139 -11.84 13.81 2.88
C PRO A 139 -12.46 12.84 3.89
N MET A 140 -12.31 13.16 5.18
CA MET A 140 -12.81 12.34 6.28
C MET A 140 -13.61 13.21 7.25
N THR A 141 -14.76 12.70 7.68
CA THR A 141 -15.68 13.37 8.61
C THR A 141 -15.86 12.51 9.83
N TYR A 142 -15.57 13.04 11.02
CA TYR A 142 -15.93 12.38 12.28
C TYR A 142 -17.44 12.35 12.43
N LEU A 143 -18.00 11.19 12.77
CA LEU A 143 -19.42 11.00 13.01
C LEU A 143 -19.73 11.00 14.51
N ASN A 144 -19.25 9.97 15.20
CA ASN A 144 -19.52 9.69 16.61
C ASN A 144 -18.52 8.68 17.15
N ASN A 145 -18.59 8.38 18.45
CA ASN A 145 -17.97 7.19 19.00
C ASN A 145 -18.97 6.04 19.03
N ASN A 146 -18.51 4.82 18.73
CA ASN A 146 -19.33 3.61 18.88
C ASN A 146 -19.42 3.19 20.37
N GLU A 147 -20.22 2.17 20.64
CA GLU A 147 -20.46 1.66 22.01
C GLU A 147 -19.19 1.12 22.69
N THR A 148 -18.21 0.66 21.89
CA THR A 148 -16.90 0.19 22.37
C THR A 148 -15.88 1.33 22.55
N GLY A 149 -16.26 2.57 22.28
CA GLY A 149 -15.43 3.76 22.47
C GLY A 149 -14.50 4.12 21.31
N PHE A 150 -14.59 3.47 20.15
CA PHE A 150 -13.84 3.88 18.96
C PHE A 150 -14.50 5.05 18.25
N ALA A 151 -13.71 5.97 17.71
CA ALA A 151 -14.21 7.04 16.86
C ALA A 151 -14.51 6.51 15.46
N ILE A 152 -15.70 6.84 14.96
CA ILE A 152 -16.16 6.50 13.62
C ILE A 152 -15.92 7.68 12.68
N TYR A 153 -15.17 7.44 11.62
CA TYR A 153 -14.96 8.41 10.54
C TYR A 153 -15.59 7.91 9.26
N GLN A 154 -16.36 8.77 8.60
CA GLN A 154 -16.80 8.56 7.24
C GLN A 154 -15.71 9.04 6.28
N ILE A 155 -15.39 8.24 5.27
CA ILE A 155 -14.46 8.59 4.18
C ILE A 155 -15.23 8.87 2.89
N ASP A 156 -14.80 9.89 2.15
CA ASP A 156 -15.31 10.19 0.81
C ASP A 156 -14.37 9.61 -0.24
N LEU A 157 -14.77 8.49 -0.86
CA LEU A 157 -14.06 7.86 -1.98
C LEU A 157 -14.67 8.21 -3.34
N SER A 158 -15.57 9.19 -3.42
CA SER A 158 -16.11 9.66 -4.71
C SER A 158 -15.17 10.64 -5.44
N LYS A 159 -14.06 10.99 -4.79
CA LYS A 159 -13.11 12.02 -5.23
C LYS A 159 -11.70 11.45 -5.38
#